data_AF-A0A6A7M5S6-F1
#
_entry.id   AF-A0A6A7M5S6-F1
#
_cell.length_a   1.000
_cell.length_b   1.000
_cell.length_c   1.000
_cell.angle_alpha   90.00
_cell.angle_beta   90.00
_cell.angle_gamma   90.00
#
_symmetry.space_group_name_H-M   'P 1'
#
loop_
_entity.id
_entity.type
_entity.pdbx_description
1 polymer ?
#
loop_
_entity_poly.entity_id
_entity_poly.type
_entity_poly.pdbx_seq_one_letter_code
_entity_poly.pdbx_strand_id
1 'polypeptide(L)'
;MIVLRWVVLVLSLALVAQPPEAAGQARSSFANPAEYDNYQAALKTSDPAKRATAMEVFAAWYPNSIVRTESLEHAMAGWMAAKQPAKADFIAGKLLQIDPDNVHALAHRVYAARARAVQGDRAAIEPMVAGAERGVGALAKWQKPASIDDAAFARAKEQMSAVFNGALGYAAVAAKDYDKARRYYRESVAAEPDNLQDVYQLAVSQLEGTPLDALGFWFAARSIAIARAAKNETAAKDIDRYVRSRYRLYRGSEEGWDELLARVVAGEKAPPGGFVKSIPRALTPAELAIQLVEDNDPGSLSFADWALILRHRDTTPANRAVAEKTWKAIVDKQQGGGTRIKIPVKVITATPDVIEAAITDEARAGNVADLHIAMARPLAPLPARGSKIAIVGTLSDYKPQPFMFMMTRGELAPESLPVAGGPCADPRPQMCTRDYRPACGLHRDGTRKTYGNACSACSNPDVVTQSAGACP
;
A
#
# COMPACT_ATOMS: atom_id res chain seq x y z
N MET A 1 4.55 -29.44 0.29
CA MET A 1 4.09 -30.69 -0.39
C MET A 1 4.31 -30.67 -1.91
N ILE A 2 4.25 -29.53 -2.60
CA ILE A 2 4.46 -29.47 -4.07
C ILE A 2 5.94 -29.67 -4.43
N VAL A 3 6.88 -28.98 -3.79
CA VAL A 3 8.35 -29.20 -3.97
C VAL A 3 8.77 -30.66 -3.72
N LEU A 4 8.25 -31.28 -2.64
CA LEU A 4 8.49 -32.69 -2.30
C LEU A 4 7.90 -33.68 -3.34
N ARG A 5 6.83 -33.27 -4.04
CA ARG A 5 6.22 -34.04 -5.14
C ARG A 5 7.12 -34.04 -6.38
N TRP A 6 7.93 -33.01 -6.60
CA TRP A 6 8.68 -32.81 -7.85
C TRP A 6 10.15 -33.23 -7.79
N VAL A 7 10.85 -33.13 -6.65
CA VAL A 7 12.17 -33.79 -6.50
C VAL A 7 12.04 -35.30 -6.71
N VAL A 8 10.92 -35.87 -6.24
CA VAL A 8 10.53 -37.24 -6.56
C VAL A 8 10.21 -37.39 -8.04
N LEU A 9 9.54 -36.43 -8.69
CA LEU A 9 9.12 -36.54 -10.10
C LEU A 9 10.27 -36.40 -11.12
N VAL A 10 11.27 -35.53 -10.90
CA VAL A 10 12.44 -35.39 -11.79
C VAL A 10 13.29 -36.67 -11.76
N LEU A 11 13.51 -37.25 -10.57
CA LEU A 11 14.18 -38.55 -10.43
C LEU A 11 13.29 -39.76 -10.81
N SER A 12 11.98 -39.55 -11.03
CA SER A 12 11.06 -40.60 -11.53
C SER A 12 10.82 -40.53 -13.05
N LEU A 13 11.20 -39.42 -13.70
CA LEU A 13 11.09 -39.24 -15.17
C LEU A 13 12.16 -40.01 -15.96
N ALA A 14 13.12 -40.64 -15.28
CA ALA A 14 14.06 -41.60 -15.87
C ALA A 14 13.40 -42.92 -16.33
N LEU A 15 12.06 -43.05 -16.26
CA LEU A 15 11.30 -44.22 -16.72
C LEU A 15 10.84 -44.14 -18.19
N VAL A 16 11.43 -43.28 -19.01
CA VAL A 16 11.27 -43.39 -20.47
C VAL A 16 12.23 -44.46 -20.97
N ALA A 17 11.73 -45.47 -21.69
CA ALA A 17 12.56 -46.50 -22.28
C ALA A 17 13.62 -45.85 -23.19
N GLN A 18 14.90 -45.90 -22.77
CA GLN A 18 16.00 -45.41 -23.58
C GLN A 18 16.08 -46.25 -24.87
N PRO A 19 16.33 -45.62 -26.04
CA PRO A 19 16.54 -46.36 -27.27
C PRO A 19 17.73 -47.33 -27.09
N PRO A 20 17.68 -48.52 -27.71
CA PRO A 20 18.62 -49.61 -27.44
C PRO A 20 20.11 -49.24 -27.68
N GLU A 21 20.38 -48.33 -28.61
CA GLU A 21 21.74 -47.79 -28.83
C GLU A 21 22.26 -46.94 -27.67
N ALA A 22 21.42 -46.08 -27.10
CA ALA A 22 21.78 -45.26 -25.93
C ALA A 22 21.95 -46.12 -24.67
N ALA A 23 21.12 -47.15 -24.51
CA ALA A 23 21.26 -48.12 -23.42
C ALA A 23 22.54 -48.98 -23.56
N GLY A 24 22.97 -49.28 -24.79
CA GLY A 24 24.22 -49.98 -25.09
C GLY A 24 25.47 -49.15 -24.76
N GLN A 25 25.48 -47.86 -25.13
CA GLN A 25 26.54 -46.91 -24.76
C GLN A 25 26.58 -46.62 -23.25
N ALA A 26 25.42 -46.54 -22.60
CA ALA A 26 25.34 -46.35 -21.15
C ALA A 26 25.80 -47.58 -20.37
N ARG A 27 25.63 -48.81 -20.88
CA ARG A 27 26.11 -50.04 -20.23
C ARG A 27 27.61 -50.23 -20.39
N SER A 28 28.22 -49.76 -21.48
CA SER A 28 29.66 -49.90 -21.75
C SER A 28 30.54 -48.90 -21.01
N SER A 29 29.96 -47.82 -20.46
CA SER A 29 30.67 -46.86 -19.61
C SER A 29 30.89 -47.36 -18.17
N PHE A 30 30.22 -48.46 -17.78
CA PHE A 30 30.38 -49.09 -16.47
C PHE A 30 31.54 -50.08 -16.50
N ALA A 31 32.30 -50.13 -15.40
CA ALA A 31 33.42 -51.06 -15.25
C ALA A 31 32.96 -52.53 -15.24
N ASN A 32 31.72 -52.80 -14.83
CA ASN A 32 31.13 -54.13 -14.78
C ASN A 32 29.68 -54.12 -15.30
N PRO A 33 29.32 -54.95 -16.29
CA PRO A 33 27.93 -55.08 -16.76
C PRO A 33 26.92 -55.39 -15.65
N ALA A 34 27.31 -56.14 -14.61
CA ALA A 34 26.45 -56.46 -13.47
C ALA A 34 26.15 -55.23 -12.57
N GLU A 35 27.08 -54.26 -12.53
CA GLU A 35 26.86 -52.99 -11.83
C GLU A 35 25.71 -52.23 -12.50
N TYR A 36 25.76 -52.09 -13.83
CA TYR A 36 24.69 -51.44 -14.60
C TYR A 36 23.34 -52.14 -14.39
N ASP A 37 23.30 -53.48 -14.48
CA ASP A 37 22.06 -54.24 -14.35
C ASP A 37 21.45 -54.09 -12.94
N ASN A 38 22.28 -54.11 -11.89
CA ASN A 38 21.84 -53.92 -10.51
C ASN A 38 21.32 -52.50 -10.26
N TYR A 39 21.99 -51.48 -10.81
CA TYR A 39 21.53 -50.09 -10.73
C TYR A 39 20.17 -49.92 -11.41
N GLN A 40 20.00 -50.46 -12.62
CA GLN A 40 18.74 -50.40 -13.37
C GLN A 40 17.61 -51.17 -12.67
N ALA A 41 17.91 -52.32 -12.07
CA ALA A 41 16.93 -53.08 -11.27
C ALA A 41 16.48 -52.28 -10.03
N ALA A 42 17.42 -51.64 -9.32
CA ALA A 42 17.09 -50.75 -8.21
C ALA A 42 16.21 -49.58 -8.67
N LEU A 43 16.57 -48.90 -9.78
CA LEU A 43 15.81 -47.76 -10.32
C LEU A 43 14.36 -48.12 -10.64
N LYS A 44 14.14 -49.28 -11.25
CA LYS A 44 12.83 -49.79 -11.67
C LYS A 44 11.95 -50.27 -10.51
N THR A 45 12.48 -50.33 -9.29
CA THR A 45 11.70 -50.71 -8.11
C THR A 45 10.58 -49.69 -7.85
N SER A 46 9.33 -50.12 -7.92
CA SER A 46 8.17 -49.22 -7.83
C SER A 46 7.89 -48.72 -6.41
N ASP A 47 8.09 -49.58 -5.39
CA ASP A 47 7.89 -49.19 -4.00
C ASP A 47 8.99 -48.22 -3.55
N PRO A 48 8.67 -47.00 -3.05
CA PRO A 48 9.68 -46.00 -2.76
C PRO A 48 10.68 -46.38 -1.65
N ALA A 49 10.22 -47.10 -0.62
CA ALA A 49 11.08 -47.51 0.49
C ALA A 49 12.01 -48.66 0.08
N LYS A 50 11.50 -49.62 -0.70
CA LYS A 50 12.32 -50.69 -1.28
C LYS A 50 13.32 -50.13 -2.29
N ARG A 51 12.92 -49.18 -3.13
CA ARG A 51 13.83 -48.49 -4.05
C ARG A 51 14.93 -47.77 -3.29
N ALA A 52 14.58 -47.03 -2.24
CA ALA A 52 15.57 -46.34 -1.42
C ALA A 52 16.60 -47.31 -0.82
N THR A 53 16.10 -48.41 -0.24
CA THR A 53 16.95 -49.46 0.32
C THR A 53 17.84 -50.11 -0.74
N ALA A 54 17.30 -50.42 -1.92
CA ALA A 54 18.06 -51.01 -3.02
C ALA A 54 19.17 -50.08 -3.52
N MET A 55 18.92 -48.77 -3.55
CA MET A 55 19.92 -47.76 -3.90
C MET A 55 21.02 -47.65 -2.84
N GLU A 56 20.68 -47.66 -1.56
CA GLU A 56 21.69 -47.68 -0.49
C GLU A 56 22.57 -48.93 -0.57
N VAL A 57 21.96 -50.10 -0.84
CA VAL A 57 22.68 -51.36 -1.02
C VAL A 57 23.61 -51.27 -2.23
N PHE A 58 23.12 -50.76 -3.36
CA PHE A 58 23.94 -50.54 -4.55
C PHE A 58 25.15 -49.65 -4.23
N ALA A 59 24.94 -48.49 -3.60
CA ALA A 59 26.02 -47.56 -3.25
C ALA A 59 27.02 -48.16 -2.25
N ALA A 60 26.60 -49.13 -1.42
CA ALA A 60 27.47 -49.86 -0.51
C ALA A 60 28.26 -50.97 -1.20
N TRP A 61 27.65 -51.70 -2.15
CA TRP A 61 28.29 -52.77 -2.90
C TRP A 61 29.26 -52.26 -3.97
N TYR A 62 28.99 -51.07 -4.52
CA TYR A 62 29.80 -50.45 -5.57
C TYR A 62 30.33 -49.08 -5.12
N PRO A 63 31.25 -49.03 -4.13
CA PRO A 63 31.75 -47.78 -3.55
C PRO A 63 32.55 -46.90 -4.53
N ASN A 64 33.05 -47.47 -5.64
CA ASN A 64 33.77 -46.76 -6.69
C ASN A 64 32.92 -46.56 -7.96
N SER A 65 31.61 -46.83 -7.88
CA SER A 65 30.70 -46.64 -9.01
C SER A 65 30.66 -45.18 -9.45
N ILE A 66 30.66 -44.96 -10.76
CA ILE A 66 30.46 -43.64 -11.36
C ILE A 66 29.06 -43.06 -11.04
N VAL A 67 28.09 -43.91 -10.70
CA VAL A 67 26.72 -43.51 -10.29
C VAL A 67 26.49 -43.65 -8.79
N ARG A 68 27.54 -43.79 -7.96
CA ARG A 68 27.38 -43.90 -6.51
C ARG A 68 26.64 -42.71 -5.91
N THR A 69 27.02 -41.50 -6.29
CA THR A 69 26.37 -40.27 -5.81
C THR A 69 24.92 -40.20 -6.28
N GLU A 70 24.67 -40.46 -7.56
CA GLU A 70 23.31 -40.49 -8.14
C GLU A 70 22.42 -41.55 -7.44
N SER A 71 22.98 -42.73 -7.13
CA SER A 71 22.29 -43.77 -6.37
C SER A 71 21.87 -43.28 -4.98
N LEU A 72 22.76 -42.60 -4.25
CA LEU A 72 22.41 -42.01 -2.95
C LEU A 72 21.37 -40.88 -3.09
N GLU A 73 21.40 -40.09 -4.17
CA GLU A 73 20.34 -39.10 -4.45
C GLU A 73 18.98 -39.77 -4.69
N HIS A 74 18.95 -40.87 -5.45
CA HIS A 74 17.75 -41.69 -5.62
C HIS A 74 17.29 -42.32 -4.30
N ALA A 75 18.21 -42.71 -3.42
CA ALA A 75 17.89 -43.21 -2.09
C ALA A 75 17.19 -42.14 -1.24
N MET A 76 17.75 -40.93 -1.20
CA MET A 76 17.15 -39.78 -0.52
C MET A 76 15.75 -39.48 -1.08
N ALA A 77 15.59 -39.43 -2.40
CA ALA A 77 14.30 -39.22 -3.04
C ALA A 77 13.28 -40.33 -2.74
N GLY A 78 13.72 -41.59 -2.71
CA GLY A 78 12.90 -42.73 -2.29
C GLY A 78 12.41 -42.60 -0.85
N TRP A 79 13.27 -42.21 0.09
CA TRP A 79 12.86 -41.98 1.48
C TRP A 79 11.92 -40.79 1.66
N MET A 80 12.10 -39.72 0.89
CA MET A 80 11.15 -38.60 0.85
C MET A 80 9.77 -39.05 0.35
N ALA A 81 9.72 -39.81 -0.75
CA ALA A 81 8.48 -40.37 -1.29
C ALA A 81 7.83 -41.38 -0.33
N ALA A 82 8.62 -42.14 0.43
CA ALA A 82 8.17 -43.04 1.48
C ALA A 82 7.73 -42.33 2.77
N LYS A 83 7.75 -40.98 2.81
CA LYS A 83 7.42 -40.17 3.99
C LYS A 83 8.29 -40.51 5.22
N GLN A 84 9.56 -40.83 5.01
CA GLN A 84 10.55 -41.11 6.07
C GLN A 84 11.63 -40.01 6.08
N PRO A 85 11.31 -38.78 6.53
CA PRO A 85 12.21 -37.63 6.40
C PRO A 85 13.51 -37.78 7.17
N ALA A 86 13.52 -38.50 8.29
CA ALA A 86 14.75 -38.75 9.06
C ALA A 86 15.77 -39.60 8.27
N LYS A 87 15.29 -40.59 7.50
CA LYS A 87 16.16 -41.39 6.63
C LYS A 87 16.65 -40.57 5.44
N ALA A 88 15.79 -39.77 4.84
CA ALA A 88 16.19 -38.85 3.78
C ALA A 88 17.29 -37.88 4.24
N ASP A 89 17.14 -37.26 5.42
CA ASP A 89 18.15 -36.34 5.95
C ASP A 89 19.47 -37.03 6.32
N PHE A 90 19.41 -38.29 6.77
CA PHE A 90 20.61 -39.10 6.97
C PHE A 90 21.38 -39.32 5.65
N ILE A 91 20.68 -39.63 4.56
CA ILE A 91 21.30 -39.76 3.23
C ILE A 91 21.82 -38.41 2.72
N ALA A 92 21.06 -37.32 2.92
CA ALA A 92 21.53 -35.97 2.59
C ALA A 92 22.84 -35.64 3.32
N GLY A 93 22.96 -36.02 4.60
CA GLY A 93 24.21 -35.88 5.36
C GLY A 93 25.38 -36.64 4.74
N LYS A 94 25.16 -37.89 4.31
CA LYS A 94 26.20 -38.68 3.61
C LYS A 94 26.59 -38.05 2.27
N LEU A 95 25.62 -37.58 1.50
CA LEU A 95 25.86 -36.90 0.23
C LEU A 95 26.73 -35.67 0.43
N LEU A 96 26.44 -34.84 1.43
CA LEU A 96 27.22 -33.64 1.74
C LEU A 96 28.62 -33.92 2.29
N GLN A 97 28.86 -35.11 2.85
CA GLN A 97 30.21 -35.57 3.21
C GLN A 97 31.04 -35.97 1.98
N ILE A 98 30.39 -36.52 0.96
CA ILE A 98 31.02 -36.93 -0.31
C ILE A 98 31.25 -35.71 -1.20
N ASP A 99 30.22 -34.89 -1.36
CA ASP A 99 30.20 -33.69 -2.16
C ASP A 99 29.50 -32.55 -1.38
N PRO A 100 30.26 -31.64 -0.76
CA PRO A 100 29.70 -30.50 -0.03
C PRO A 100 28.84 -29.55 -0.88
N ASP A 101 28.95 -29.59 -2.22
CA ASP A 101 28.19 -28.78 -3.17
C ASP A 101 27.05 -29.58 -3.82
N ASN A 102 26.71 -30.77 -3.28
CA ASN A 102 25.63 -31.59 -3.81
C ASN A 102 24.28 -30.85 -3.75
N VAL A 103 23.78 -30.45 -4.93
CA VAL A 103 22.61 -29.56 -5.05
C VAL A 103 21.35 -30.19 -4.46
N HIS A 104 21.09 -31.47 -4.71
CA HIS A 104 19.91 -32.16 -4.21
C HIS A 104 19.91 -32.24 -2.68
N ALA A 105 21.05 -32.57 -2.06
CA ALA A 105 21.18 -32.66 -0.61
C ALA A 105 21.08 -31.27 0.06
N LEU A 106 21.71 -30.24 -0.52
CA LEU A 106 21.57 -28.85 -0.07
C LEU A 106 20.10 -28.40 -0.12
N ALA A 107 19.41 -28.64 -1.23
CA ALA A 107 18.00 -28.27 -1.40
C ALA A 107 17.10 -28.99 -0.39
N HIS A 108 17.34 -30.28 -0.13
CA HIS A 108 16.62 -31.02 0.90
C HIS A 108 16.76 -30.38 2.28
N ARG A 109 18.01 -30.10 2.69
CA ARG A 109 18.29 -29.49 4.01
C ARG A 109 17.73 -28.09 4.14
N VAL A 110 17.85 -27.26 3.10
CA VAL A 110 17.28 -25.91 3.05
C VAL A 110 15.75 -25.98 3.17
N TYR A 111 15.10 -26.86 2.42
CA TYR A 111 13.65 -27.03 2.49
C TYR A 111 13.18 -27.45 3.89
N ALA A 112 13.85 -28.43 4.50
CA ALA A 112 13.54 -28.90 5.84
C ALA A 112 13.76 -27.81 6.90
N ALA A 113 14.86 -27.07 6.81
CA ALA A 113 15.17 -25.96 7.71
C ALA A 113 14.17 -24.82 7.56
N ARG A 114 13.76 -24.48 6.33
CA ARG A 114 12.70 -23.49 6.07
C ARG A 114 11.37 -23.91 6.68
N ALA A 115 11.00 -25.19 6.57
CA ALA A 115 9.77 -25.71 7.18
C ALA A 115 9.78 -25.55 8.71
N ARG A 116 10.93 -25.82 9.36
CA ARG A 116 11.11 -25.59 10.80
C ARG A 116 11.05 -24.11 11.17
N ALA A 117 11.71 -23.25 10.39
CA ALA A 117 11.68 -21.80 10.61
C ALA A 117 10.25 -21.23 10.54
N VAL A 118 9.45 -21.67 9.55
CA VAL A 118 8.03 -21.30 9.43
C VAL A 118 7.21 -21.74 10.65
N GLN A 119 7.58 -22.85 11.29
CA GLN A 119 6.96 -23.35 12.52
C GLN A 119 7.47 -22.65 13.80
N GLY A 120 8.36 -21.65 13.67
CA GLY A 120 8.86 -20.83 14.77
C GLY A 120 10.25 -21.18 15.27
N ASP A 121 10.91 -22.19 14.70
CA ASP A 121 12.29 -22.55 15.06
C ASP A 121 13.30 -21.58 14.44
N ARG A 122 13.63 -20.52 15.18
CA ARG A 122 14.56 -19.48 14.73
C ARG A 122 15.98 -20.00 14.54
N ALA A 123 16.38 -21.07 15.23
CA ALA A 123 17.71 -21.65 15.09
C ALA A 123 17.91 -22.32 13.72
N ALA A 124 16.81 -22.64 13.01
CA ALA A 124 16.88 -23.19 11.66
C ALA A 124 17.22 -22.13 10.58
N ILE A 125 17.13 -20.82 10.88
CA ILE A 125 17.28 -19.75 9.88
C ILE A 125 18.72 -19.63 9.38
N GLU A 126 19.70 -19.60 10.27
CA GLU A 126 21.12 -19.46 9.89
C GLU A 126 21.60 -20.62 8.98
N PRO A 127 21.45 -21.91 9.35
CA PRO A 127 21.86 -23.01 8.48
C PRO A 127 21.05 -23.07 7.18
N MET A 128 19.78 -22.63 7.19
CA MET A 128 18.97 -22.50 5.98
C MET A 128 19.56 -21.47 5.02
N VAL A 129 19.95 -20.30 5.51
CA VAL A 129 20.58 -19.24 4.69
C VAL A 129 21.91 -19.73 4.14
N ALA A 130 22.79 -20.26 4.99
CA ALA A 130 24.10 -20.76 4.56
C ALA A 130 23.98 -21.87 3.50
N GLY A 131 23.07 -22.82 3.70
CA GLY A 131 22.79 -23.88 2.73
C GLY A 131 22.23 -23.34 1.41
N ALA A 132 21.39 -22.30 1.46
CA ALA A 132 20.78 -21.72 0.27
C ALA A 132 21.78 -20.89 -0.54
N GLU A 133 22.62 -20.08 0.10
CA GLU A 133 23.69 -19.34 -0.57
C GLU A 133 24.68 -20.28 -1.24
N ARG A 134 25.08 -21.36 -0.54
CA ARG A 134 25.93 -22.41 -1.11
C ARG A 134 25.25 -23.10 -2.29
N GLY A 135 23.97 -23.42 -2.16
CA GLY A 135 23.16 -24.04 -3.21
C GLY A 135 23.10 -23.19 -4.48
N VAL A 136 22.85 -21.88 -4.35
CA VAL A 136 22.91 -20.94 -5.48
C VAL A 136 24.28 -20.95 -6.15
N GLY A 137 25.36 -20.95 -5.37
CA GLY A 137 26.73 -21.06 -5.89
C GLY A 137 26.98 -22.39 -6.62
N ALA A 138 26.45 -23.49 -6.09
CA ALA A 138 26.58 -24.83 -6.68
C ALA A 138 25.82 -24.97 -8.02
N LEU A 139 24.67 -24.31 -8.18
CA LEU A 139 23.87 -24.35 -9.41
C LEU A 139 24.63 -23.87 -10.65
N ALA A 140 25.52 -22.90 -10.50
CA ALA A 140 26.35 -22.38 -11.59
C ALA A 140 27.33 -23.44 -12.14
N LYS A 141 27.76 -24.36 -11.28
CA LYS A 141 28.74 -25.42 -11.60
C LYS A 141 28.08 -26.78 -11.82
N TRP A 142 26.78 -26.89 -11.53
CA TRP A 142 26.06 -28.15 -11.57
C TRP A 142 26.07 -28.72 -12.99
N GLN A 143 26.62 -29.93 -13.10
CA GLN A 143 26.73 -30.70 -14.33
C GLN A 143 25.44 -31.47 -14.57
N LYS A 144 25.07 -31.59 -15.85
CA LYS A 144 23.90 -32.36 -16.25
C LYS A 144 24.14 -33.85 -15.97
N PRO A 145 23.25 -34.53 -15.22
CA PRO A 145 23.27 -35.98 -15.14
C PRO A 145 23.04 -36.62 -16.51
N ALA A 146 23.75 -37.71 -16.82
CA ALA A 146 23.60 -38.42 -18.09
C ALA A 146 22.20 -39.04 -18.28
N SER A 147 21.46 -39.22 -17.18
CA SER A 147 20.12 -39.80 -17.13
C SER A 147 18.99 -38.87 -17.59
N ILE A 148 19.27 -37.57 -17.82
CA ILE A 148 18.25 -36.57 -18.21
C ILE A 148 18.67 -35.74 -19.44
N ASP A 149 17.68 -35.30 -20.21
CA ASP A 149 17.89 -34.38 -21.33
C ASP A 149 18.11 -32.93 -20.88
N ASP A 150 18.47 -32.04 -21.82
CA ASP A 150 18.77 -30.64 -21.51
C ASP A 150 17.56 -29.86 -20.99
N ALA A 151 16.35 -30.18 -21.47
CA ALA A 151 15.13 -29.51 -21.04
C ALA A 151 14.76 -29.90 -19.61
N ALA A 152 14.85 -31.19 -19.27
CA ALA A 152 14.68 -31.70 -17.92
C ALA A 152 15.71 -31.12 -16.96
N PHE A 153 16.97 -30.97 -17.40
CA PHE A 153 18.02 -30.38 -16.58
C PHE A 153 17.82 -28.88 -16.34
N ALA A 154 17.44 -28.12 -17.38
CA ALA A 154 17.09 -26.70 -17.22
C ALA A 154 15.96 -26.53 -16.19
N ARG A 155 14.92 -27.36 -16.28
CA ARG A 155 13.82 -27.37 -15.32
C ARG A 155 14.26 -27.76 -13.90
N ALA A 156 15.17 -28.73 -13.77
CA ALA A 156 15.75 -29.09 -12.48
C ALA A 156 16.52 -27.93 -11.86
N LYS A 157 17.32 -27.19 -12.66
CA LYS A 157 18.02 -25.98 -12.21
C LYS A 157 17.05 -24.91 -11.73
N GLU A 158 15.99 -24.63 -12.49
CA GLU A 158 14.95 -23.66 -12.10
C GLU A 158 14.28 -24.05 -10.78
N GLN A 159 13.94 -25.32 -10.60
CA GLN A 159 13.33 -25.82 -9.36
C GLN A 159 14.26 -25.69 -8.15
N MET A 160 15.52 -26.08 -8.30
CA MET A 160 16.50 -25.95 -7.21
C MET A 160 16.77 -24.47 -6.90
N SER A 161 16.83 -23.62 -7.93
CA SER A 161 16.89 -22.17 -7.78
C SER A 161 15.70 -21.65 -6.98
N ALA A 162 14.49 -22.15 -7.25
CA ALA A 162 13.28 -21.75 -6.52
C ALA A 162 13.34 -22.09 -5.03
N VAL A 163 13.88 -23.26 -4.67
CA VAL A 163 14.04 -23.68 -3.27
C VAL A 163 15.01 -22.77 -2.54
N PHE A 164 16.19 -22.52 -3.11
CA PHE A 164 17.20 -21.69 -2.47
C PHE A 164 16.75 -20.24 -2.37
N ASN A 165 16.24 -19.66 -3.47
CA ASN A 165 15.74 -18.29 -3.47
C ASN A 165 14.51 -18.12 -2.56
N GLY A 166 13.59 -19.09 -2.49
CA GLY A 166 12.47 -19.03 -1.56
C GLY A 166 12.92 -18.98 -0.09
N ALA A 167 13.97 -19.72 0.27
CA ALA A 167 14.55 -19.70 1.62
C ALA A 167 15.28 -18.38 1.92
N LEU A 168 16.07 -17.86 0.97
CA LEU A 168 16.74 -16.56 1.12
C LEU A 168 15.74 -15.41 1.19
N GLY A 169 14.67 -15.47 0.39
CA GLY A 169 13.54 -14.53 0.45
C GLY A 169 12.84 -14.56 1.81
N TYR A 170 12.65 -15.74 2.39
CA TYR A 170 12.07 -15.89 3.73
C TYR A 170 12.94 -15.22 4.81
N ALA A 171 14.25 -15.47 4.78
CA ALA A 171 15.18 -14.82 5.70
C ALA A 171 15.21 -13.30 5.53
N ALA A 172 15.15 -12.81 4.28
CA ALA A 172 15.10 -11.38 3.98
C ALA A 172 13.82 -10.71 4.51
N VAL A 173 12.65 -11.34 4.38
CA VAL A 173 11.40 -10.85 5.01
C VAL A 173 11.52 -10.83 6.53
N ALA A 174 12.08 -11.88 7.14
CA ALA A 174 12.28 -11.92 8.59
C ALA A 174 13.22 -10.80 9.08
N ALA A 175 14.17 -10.38 8.23
CA ALA A 175 15.05 -9.24 8.47
C ALA A 175 14.43 -7.88 8.06
N LYS A 176 13.20 -7.85 7.54
CA LYS A 176 12.53 -6.68 6.96
C LYS A 176 13.28 -6.03 5.78
N ASP A 177 14.18 -6.78 5.15
CA ASP A 177 14.85 -6.37 3.92
C ASP A 177 13.97 -6.73 2.72
N TYR A 178 12.93 -5.92 2.52
CA TYR A 178 11.93 -6.18 1.48
C TYR A 178 12.50 -6.07 0.06
N ASP A 179 13.52 -5.23 -0.15
CA ASP A 179 14.18 -5.11 -1.45
C ASP A 179 14.90 -6.41 -1.83
N LYS A 180 15.65 -6.99 -0.89
CA LYS A 180 16.30 -8.28 -1.08
C LYS A 180 15.29 -9.41 -1.19
N ALA A 181 14.24 -9.40 -0.36
CA ALA A 181 13.16 -10.37 -0.42
C ALA A 181 12.45 -10.39 -1.78
N ARG A 182 12.12 -9.23 -2.35
CA ARG A 182 11.50 -9.13 -3.68
C ARG A 182 12.36 -9.78 -4.76
N ARG A 183 13.68 -9.57 -4.73
CA ARG A 183 14.60 -10.15 -5.73
C ARG A 183 14.57 -11.67 -5.68
N TYR A 184 14.73 -12.24 -4.48
CA TYR A 184 14.72 -13.70 -4.33
C TYR A 184 13.36 -14.32 -4.63
N TYR A 185 12.27 -13.74 -4.11
CA TYR A 185 10.94 -14.29 -4.38
C TYR A 185 10.53 -14.16 -5.84
N ARG A 186 11.05 -13.19 -6.60
CA ARG A 186 10.81 -13.12 -8.05
C ARG A 186 11.35 -14.36 -8.76
N GLU A 187 12.58 -14.78 -8.44
CA GLU A 187 13.17 -16.00 -9.02
C GLU A 187 12.36 -17.25 -8.61
N SER A 188 11.98 -17.33 -7.33
CA SER A 188 11.21 -18.45 -6.80
C SER A 188 9.82 -18.57 -7.43
N VAL A 189 9.08 -17.45 -7.53
CA VAL A 189 7.73 -17.41 -8.10
C VAL A 189 7.74 -17.59 -9.61
N ALA A 190 8.79 -17.16 -10.32
CA ALA A 190 8.93 -17.42 -11.75
C ALA A 190 9.01 -18.93 -12.05
N ALA A 191 9.72 -19.69 -11.21
CA ALA A 191 9.83 -21.13 -11.33
C ALA A 191 8.62 -21.89 -10.76
N GLU A 192 8.03 -21.41 -9.66
CA GLU A 192 6.86 -22.02 -9.00
C GLU A 192 5.70 -21.02 -8.79
N PRO A 193 4.95 -20.67 -9.85
CA PRO A 193 3.90 -19.64 -9.78
C PRO A 193 2.64 -20.06 -8.99
N ASP A 194 2.55 -21.32 -8.56
CA ASP A 194 1.47 -21.88 -7.75
C ASP A 194 1.88 -22.11 -6.29
N ASN A 195 3.11 -21.74 -5.90
CA ASN A 195 3.58 -21.85 -4.52
C ASN A 195 2.97 -20.72 -3.67
N LEU A 196 1.87 -21.02 -2.98
CA LEU A 196 1.14 -20.06 -2.15
C LEU A 196 2.05 -19.26 -1.21
N GLN A 197 3.02 -19.92 -0.57
CA GLN A 197 3.89 -19.27 0.40
C GLN A 197 4.78 -18.22 -0.27
N ASP A 198 5.42 -18.57 -1.38
CA ASP A 198 6.36 -17.69 -2.08
C ASP A 198 5.63 -16.56 -2.81
N VAL A 199 4.49 -16.85 -3.44
CA VAL A 199 3.64 -15.85 -4.11
C VAL A 199 3.11 -14.83 -3.10
N TYR A 200 2.65 -15.27 -1.92
CA TYR A 200 2.16 -14.36 -0.89
C TYR A 200 3.29 -13.53 -0.29
N GLN A 201 4.46 -14.12 -0.04
CA GLN A 201 5.59 -13.38 0.51
C GLN A 201 6.21 -12.40 -0.50
N LEU A 202 6.13 -12.68 -1.81
CA LEU A 202 6.43 -11.68 -2.85
C LEU A 202 5.49 -10.48 -2.75
N ALA A 203 4.18 -10.75 -2.63
CA ALA A 203 3.18 -9.71 -2.45
C ALA A 203 3.45 -8.87 -1.19
N VAL A 204 3.72 -9.52 -0.05
CA VAL A 204 4.08 -8.82 1.20
C VAL A 204 5.33 -7.95 1.01
N SER A 205 6.37 -8.49 0.37
CA SER A 205 7.63 -7.74 0.13
C SER A 205 7.43 -6.53 -0.80
N GLN A 206 6.46 -6.57 -1.70
CA GLN A 206 6.08 -5.44 -2.55
C GLN A 206 5.23 -4.42 -1.80
N LEU A 207 4.30 -4.89 -0.98
CA LEU A 207 3.34 -4.04 -0.28
C LEU A 207 3.93 -3.35 0.97
N GLU A 208 4.90 -3.97 1.64
CA GLU A 208 5.61 -3.41 2.80
C GLU A 208 6.91 -2.68 2.41
N GLY A 209 7.36 -2.83 1.16
CA GLY A 209 8.50 -2.09 0.62
C GLY A 209 8.27 -0.58 0.62
N THR A 210 9.36 0.18 0.62
CA THR A 210 9.35 1.65 0.49
C THR A 210 10.20 2.06 -0.71
N PRO A 211 9.61 2.63 -1.79
CA PRO A 211 8.17 2.87 -1.97
C PRO A 211 7.39 1.55 -2.12
N LEU A 212 6.10 1.61 -1.78
CA LEU A 212 5.17 0.50 -1.99
C LEU A 212 5.04 0.22 -3.49
N ASP A 213 5.20 -1.05 -3.88
CA ASP A 213 5.03 -1.51 -5.26
C ASP A 213 3.63 -2.08 -5.47
N ALA A 214 2.79 -1.37 -6.24
CA ALA A 214 1.41 -1.76 -6.50
C ALA A 214 1.28 -3.13 -7.18
N LEU A 215 2.34 -3.64 -7.82
CA LEU A 215 2.34 -4.99 -8.39
C LEU A 215 2.09 -6.07 -7.32
N GLY A 216 2.41 -5.78 -6.05
CA GLY A 216 2.07 -6.64 -4.92
C GLY A 216 0.58 -6.94 -4.79
N PHE A 217 -0.31 -6.05 -5.23
CA PHE A 217 -1.76 -6.30 -5.22
C PHE A 217 -2.17 -7.42 -6.18
N TRP A 218 -1.48 -7.55 -7.31
CA TRP A 218 -1.74 -8.65 -8.24
C TRP A 218 -1.31 -9.99 -7.63
N PHE A 219 -0.09 -10.07 -7.09
CA PHE A 219 0.42 -11.30 -6.46
C PHE A 219 -0.38 -11.68 -5.21
N ALA A 220 -0.91 -10.69 -4.48
CA ALA A 220 -1.86 -10.92 -3.40
C ALA A 220 -3.17 -11.55 -3.88
N ALA A 221 -3.79 -11.00 -4.94
CA ALA A 221 -4.98 -11.59 -5.55
C ALA A 221 -4.69 -13.02 -6.06
N ARG A 222 -3.49 -13.24 -6.62
CA ARG A 222 -3.02 -14.56 -7.04
C ARG A 222 -2.89 -15.54 -5.88
N SER A 223 -2.39 -15.08 -4.74
CA SER A 223 -2.30 -15.87 -3.51
C SER A 223 -3.68 -16.30 -3.01
N ILE A 224 -4.67 -15.39 -3.06
CA ILE A 224 -6.06 -15.70 -2.70
C ILE A 224 -6.62 -16.77 -3.64
N ALA A 225 -6.39 -16.63 -4.96
CA ALA A 225 -6.82 -17.62 -5.94
C ALA A 225 -6.20 -19.00 -5.69
N ILE A 226 -4.89 -19.07 -5.39
CA ILE A 226 -4.20 -20.32 -5.04
C ILE A 226 -4.79 -20.92 -3.75
N ALA A 227 -5.00 -20.12 -2.71
CA ALA A 227 -5.56 -20.58 -1.44
C ALA A 227 -6.97 -21.17 -1.61
N ARG A 228 -7.85 -20.50 -2.39
CA ARG A 228 -9.20 -21.00 -2.72
C ARG A 228 -9.15 -22.28 -3.54
N ALA A 229 -8.28 -22.37 -4.54
CA ALA A 229 -8.08 -23.60 -5.32
C ALA A 229 -7.62 -24.78 -4.43
N ALA A 230 -6.85 -24.49 -3.38
CA ALA A 230 -6.45 -25.47 -2.37
C ALA A 230 -7.52 -25.73 -1.27
N LYS A 231 -8.73 -25.17 -1.41
CA LYS A 231 -9.82 -25.22 -0.41
C LYS A 231 -9.43 -24.67 0.97
N ASN A 232 -8.47 -23.76 1.02
CA ASN A 232 -8.02 -23.09 2.24
C ASN A 232 -8.66 -21.70 2.36
N GLU A 233 -9.96 -21.68 2.67
CA GLU A 233 -10.73 -20.44 2.79
C GLU A 233 -10.25 -19.53 3.93
N THR A 234 -9.71 -20.11 5.00
CA THR A 234 -9.15 -19.33 6.12
C THR A 234 -7.98 -18.48 5.64
N ALA A 235 -7.00 -19.10 4.96
CA ALA A 235 -5.86 -18.36 4.40
C ALA A 235 -6.31 -17.33 3.36
N ALA A 236 -7.27 -17.68 2.48
CA ALA A 236 -7.81 -16.76 1.50
C ALA A 236 -8.40 -15.49 2.14
N LYS A 237 -9.18 -15.64 3.22
CA LYS A 237 -9.79 -14.53 3.95
C LYS A 237 -8.76 -13.68 4.69
N ASP A 238 -7.77 -14.29 5.32
CA ASP A 238 -6.73 -13.56 6.05
C ASP A 238 -5.83 -12.75 5.10
N ILE A 239 -5.47 -13.31 3.95
CA ILE A 239 -4.75 -12.60 2.90
C ILE A 239 -5.59 -11.43 2.37
N ASP A 240 -6.86 -11.65 2.04
CA ASP A 240 -7.76 -10.58 1.54
C ASP A 240 -7.88 -9.42 2.53
N ARG A 241 -8.07 -9.72 3.83
CA ARG A 241 -8.16 -8.69 4.88
C ARG A 241 -6.90 -7.82 4.95
N TYR A 242 -5.73 -8.45 4.97
CA TYR A 242 -4.45 -7.73 5.00
C TYR A 242 -4.29 -6.85 3.75
N VAL A 243 -4.55 -7.40 2.57
CA VAL A 243 -4.28 -6.73 1.30
C VAL A 243 -5.26 -5.58 1.07
N ARG A 244 -6.54 -5.73 1.41
CA ARG A 244 -7.52 -4.62 1.37
C ARG A 244 -7.08 -3.44 2.24
N SER A 245 -6.51 -3.71 3.43
CA SER A 245 -5.96 -2.66 4.27
C SER A 245 -4.82 -1.90 3.59
N ARG A 246 -3.89 -2.62 2.95
CA ARG A 246 -2.78 -2.00 2.18
C ARG A 246 -3.30 -1.27 0.94
N TYR A 247 -4.33 -1.80 0.30
CA TYR A 247 -4.95 -1.22 -0.89
C TYR A 247 -5.62 0.11 -0.57
N ARG A 248 -6.41 0.19 0.51
CA ARG A 248 -6.99 1.45 1.00
C ARG A 248 -5.92 2.48 1.36
N LEU A 249 -4.84 2.06 2.02
CA LEU A 249 -3.74 2.95 2.36
C LEU A 249 -3.05 3.52 1.11
N TYR A 250 -2.85 2.67 0.10
CA TYR A 250 -2.16 3.04 -1.12
C TYR A 250 -3.03 3.88 -2.07
N ARG A 251 -4.27 3.48 -2.32
CA ARG A 251 -5.19 4.08 -3.30
C ARG A 251 -6.13 5.13 -2.69
N GLY A 252 -6.38 5.09 -1.39
CA GLY A 252 -7.39 5.92 -0.71
C GLY A 252 -8.82 5.36 -0.77
N SER A 253 -9.06 4.28 -1.53
CA SER A 253 -10.35 3.59 -1.65
C SER A 253 -10.16 2.08 -1.87
N GLU A 254 -11.24 1.29 -1.80
CA GLU A 254 -11.25 -0.13 -2.21
C GLU A 254 -11.71 -0.35 -3.66
N GLU A 255 -11.96 0.74 -4.39
CA GLU A 255 -12.47 0.68 -5.76
C GLU A 255 -11.54 -0.13 -6.67
N GLY A 256 -12.11 -1.05 -7.45
CA GLY A 256 -11.37 -1.91 -8.39
C GLY A 256 -10.70 -3.14 -7.77
N TRP A 257 -10.68 -3.30 -6.44
CA TRP A 257 -10.11 -4.51 -5.82
C TRP A 257 -10.90 -5.77 -6.15
N ASP A 258 -12.23 -5.73 -6.08
CA ASP A 258 -13.08 -6.89 -6.35
C ASP A 258 -12.98 -7.32 -7.83
N GLU A 259 -12.89 -6.37 -8.75
CA GLU A 259 -12.68 -6.63 -10.18
C GLU A 259 -11.31 -7.27 -10.46
N LEU A 260 -10.26 -6.77 -9.81
CA LEU A 260 -8.94 -7.38 -9.86
C LEU A 260 -9.00 -8.83 -9.37
N LEU A 261 -9.58 -9.06 -8.19
CA LEU A 261 -9.68 -10.39 -7.61
C LEU A 261 -10.48 -11.34 -8.51
N ALA A 262 -11.59 -10.87 -9.09
CA ALA A 262 -12.40 -11.65 -10.02
C ALA A 262 -11.60 -12.09 -11.26
N ARG A 263 -10.82 -11.19 -11.88
CA ARG A 263 -9.97 -11.53 -13.04
C ARG A 263 -8.92 -12.58 -12.71
N VAL A 264 -8.25 -12.43 -11.57
CA VAL A 264 -7.20 -13.37 -11.15
C VAL A 264 -7.78 -14.73 -10.79
N VAL A 265 -8.93 -14.77 -10.12
CA VAL A 265 -9.66 -16.02 -9.83
C VAL A 265 -10.18 -16.68 -11.11
N ALA A 266 -10.54 -15.90 -12.13
CA ALA A 266 -10.96 -16.41 -13.44
C ALA A 266 -9.81 -17.03 -14.27
N GLY A 267 -8.55 -16.94 -13.79
CA GLY A 267 -7.41 -17.65 -14.36
C GLY A 267 -6.32 -16.76 -14.94
N GLU A 268 -6.31 -15.46 -14.66
CA GLU A 268 -5.19 -14.59 -15.04
C GLU A 268 -3.88 -15.06 -14.37
N LYS A 269 -2.92 -15.50 -15.20
CA LYS A 269 -1.67 -16.13 -14.73
C LYS A 269 -0.49 -15.18 -14.61
N ALA A 270 -0.58 -13.98 -15.18
CA ALA A 270 0.45 -12.97 -15.13
C ALA A 270 -0.18 -11.56 -15.07
N PRO A 271 0.47 -10.60 -14.40
CA PRO A 271 -0.02 -9.22 -14.35
C PRO A 271 -0.02 -8.60 -15.75
N PRO A 272 -1.07 -7.85 -16.13
CA PRO A 272 -1.15 -7.21 -17.44
C PRO A 272 -0.10 -6.12 -17.58
N GLY A 273 0.30 -5.84 -18.82
CA GLY A 273 1.17 -4.71 -19.13
C GLY A 273 0.59 -3.40 -18.59
N GLY A 274 1.39 -2.64 -17.84
CA GLY A 274 0.96 -1.38 -17.24
C GLY A 274 0.09 -1.51 -15.98
N PHE A 275 -0.01 -2.71 -15.37
CA PHE A 275 -0.83 -2.96 -14.17
C PHE A 275 -0.67 -1.89 -13.07
N VAL A 276 0.57 -1.49 -12.75
CA VAL A 276 0.86 -0.47 -11.73
C VAL A 276 0.13 0.85 -12.02
N LYS A 277 -0.04 1.23 -13.29
CA LYS A 277 -0.77 2.43 -13.68
C LYS A 277 -2.29 2.29 -13.50
N SER A 278 -2.84 1.07 -13.57
CA SER A 278 -4.27 0.81 -13.34
C SER A 278 -4.67 0.86 -11.86
N ILE A 279 -3.71 0.89 -10.95
CA ILE A 279 -3.92 1.09 -9.51
C ILE A 279 -3.19 2.38 -9.15
N PRO A 280 -3.79 3.55 -9.42
CA PRO A 280 -3.19 4.81 -9.03
C PRO A 280 -3.11 4.89 -7.51
N ARG A 281 -2.00 5.44 -7.01
CA ARG A 281 -1.91 5.78 -5.59
C ARG A 281 -2.76 7.00 -5.28
N ALA A 282 -3.18 7.12 -4.02
CA ALA A 282 -3.70 8.36 -3.48
C ALA A 282 -2.65 9.45 -3.62
N LEU A 283 -3.08 10.61 -4.13
CA LEU A 283 -2.26 11.80 -4.14
C LEU A 283 -2.10 12.33 -2.72
N THR A 284 -0.91 12.80 -2.41
CA THR A 284 -0.69 13.59 -1.19
C THR A 284 -1.46 14.92 -1.30
N PRO A 285 -1.77 15.60 -0.18
CA PRO A 285 -2.41 16.92 -0.23
C PRO A 285 -1.67 17.95 -1.11
N ALA A 286 -0.34 17.89 -1.15
CA ALA A 286 0.47 18.72 -2.02
C ALA A 286 0.33 18.35 -3.51
N GLU A 287 0.21 17.07 -3.84
CA GLU A 287 -0.02 16.65 -5.23
C GLU A 287 -1.45 16.95 -5.67
N LEU A 288 -2.43 16.80 -4.77
CA LEU A 288 -3.81 17.18 -5.01
C LEU A 288 -3.91 18.69 -5.31
N ALA A 289 -3.16 19.53 -4.59
CA ALA A 289 -3.08 20.96 -4.88
C ALA A 289 -2.57 21.27 -6.31
N ILE A 290 -1.64 20.46 -6.83
CA ILE A 290 -1.15 20.60 -8.21
C ILE A 290 -2.26 20.19 -9.18
N GLN A 291 -2.81 18.99 -9.02
CA GLN A 291 -3.85 18.45 -9.89
C GLN A 291 -5.07 19.40 -9.95
N LEU A 292 -5.48 19.98 -8.82
CA LEU A 292 -6.64 20.86 -8.75
C LEU A 292 -6.52 22.08 -9.68
N VAL A 293 -5.29 22.61 -9.87
CA VAL A 293 -4.98 23.75 -10.75
C VAL A 293 -4.75 23.32 -12.20
N GLU A 294 -4.41 22.06 -12.43
CA GLU A 294 -4.34 21.46 -13.78
C GLU A 294 -5.74 21.19 -14.32
N ASP A 295 -6.64 20.67 -13.49
CA ASP A 295 -7.98 20.25 -13.87
C ASP A 295 -9.02 21.40 -13.86
N ASN A 296 -8.73 22.52 -13.19
CA ASN A 296 -9.70 23.62 -13.02
C ASN A 296 -9.08 25.01 -13.23
N ASP A 297 -9.93 25.99 -13.55
CA ASP A 297 -9.54 27.40 -13.52
C ASP A 297 -9.34 27.87 -12.06
N PRO A 298 -8.13 28.34 -11.66
CA PRO A 298 -7.88 28.73 -10.27
C PRO A 298 -8.77 29.86 -9.76
N GLY A 299 -9.28 30.73 -10.64
CA GLY A 299 -10.19 31.81 -10.26
C GLY A 299 -11.60 31.34 -9.87
N SER A 300 -11.98 30.14 -10.28
CA SER A 300 -13.29 29.52 -10.00
C SER A 300 -13.32 28.66 -8.73
N LEU A 301 -12.15 28.32 -8.18
CA LEU A 301 -12.00 27.45 -7.02
C LEU A 301 -12.58 28.06 -5.72
N SER A 302 -12.91 27.19 -4.77
CA SER A 302 -13.42 27.59 -3.46
C SER A 302 -12.32 28.15 -2.54
N PHE A 303 -12.70 28.79 -1.43
CA PHE A 303 -11.72 29.24 -0.43
C PHE A 303 -10.96 28.08 0.23
N ALA A 304 -11.59 26.92 0.37
CA ALA A 304 -10.93 25.71 0.88
C ALA A 304 -9.88 25.20 -0.10
N ASP A 305 -10.19 25.18 -1.40
CA ASP A 305 -9.27 24.81 -2.46
C ASP A 305 -8.09 25.76 -2.55
N TRP A 306 -8.35 27.07 -2.50
CA TRP A 306 -7.27 28.08 -2.41
C TRP A 306 -6.40 27.85 -1.17
N ALA A 307 -7.01 27.58 -0.02
CA ALA A 307 -6.27 27.30 1.20
C ALA A 307 -5.41 26.04 1.08
N LEU A 308 -5.90 24.97 0.43
CA LEU A 308 -5.14 23.76 0.15
C LEU A 308 -3.95 24.05 -0.77
N ILE A 309 -4.15 24.81 -1.85
CA ILE A 309 -3.08 25.12 -2.80
C ILE A 309 -2.00 25.98 -2.14
N LEU A 310 -2.40 27.07 -1.51
CA LEU A 310 -1.49 28.08 -0.97
C LEU A 310 -0.73 27.61 0.27
N ARG A 311 -1.35 26.76 1.12
CA ARG A 311 -0.63 26.16 2.27
C ARG A 311 0.52 25.25 1.84
N HIS A 312 0.42 24.64 0.66
CA HIS A 312 1.42 23.71 0.13
C HIS A 312 2.45 24.36 -0.80
N ARG A 313 2.41 25.70 -0.99
CA ARG A 313 3.34 26.46 -1.87
C ARG A 313 4.80 26.02 -1.77
N ASP A 314 5.29 25.85 -0.55
CA ASP A 314 6.71 25.62 -0.29
C ASP A 314 7.10 24.13 -0.26
N THR A 315 6.19 23.21 -0.65
CA THR A 315 6.46 21.76 -0.65
C THR A 315 7.38 21.33 -1.79
N THR A 316 7.12 21.81 -3.01
CA THR A 316 7.92 21.49 -4.22
C THR A 316 7.93 22.69 -5.17
N PRO A 317 8.85 22.74 -6.17
CA PRO A 317 8.80 23.76 -7.21
C PRO A 317 7.48 23.79 -8.01
N ALA A 318 6.86 22.63 -8.25
CA ALA A 318 5.57 22.54 -8.94
C ALA A 318 4.45 23.15 -8.07
N ASN A 319 4.45 22.87 -6.76
CA ASN A 319 3.52 23.49 -5.82
C ASN A 319 3.66 25.01 -5.79
N ARG A 320 4.89 25.53 -5.86
CA ARG A 320 5.14 26.97 -5.93
C ARG A 320 4.51 27.59 -7.17
N ALA A 321 4.71 26.98 -8.34
CA ALA A 321 4.15 27.48 -9.60
C ALA A 321 2.62 27.52 -9.59
N VAL A 322 1.95 26.46 -9.11
CA VAL A 322 0.48 26.43 -9.03
C VAL A 322 -0.06 27.41 -7.97
N ALA A 323 0.66 27.61 -6.86
CA ALA A 323 0.31 28.60 -5.85
C ALA A 323 0.45 30.04 -6.36
N GLU A 324 1.52 30.36 -7.09
CA GLU A 324 1.71 31.66 -7.75
C GLU A 324 0.60 31.92 -8.79
N LYS A 325 0.28 30.93 -9.63
CA LYS A 325 -0.83 30.99 -10.59
C LYS A 325 -2.17 31.24 -9.90
N THR A 326 -2.44 30.52 -8.81
CA THR A 326 -3.67 30.65 -8.03
C THR A 326 -3.76 32.02 -7.35
N TRP A 327 -2.68 32.49 -6.73
CA TRP A 327 -2.63 33.81 -6.12
C TRP A 327 -2.83 34.93 -7.14
N LYS A 328 -2.21 34.82 -8.32
CA LYS A 328 -2.44 35.73 -9.43
C LYS A 328 -3.91 35.75 -9.84
N ALA A 329 -4.57 34.60 -9.97
CA ALA A 329 -5.99 34.53 -10.30
C ALA A 329 -6.88 35.19 -9.23
N ILE A 330 -6.55 35.01 -7.94
CA ILE A 330 -7.23 35.68 -6.82
C ILE A 330 -7.06 37.21 -6.92
N VAL A 331 -5.84 37.69 -7.21
CA VAL A 331 -5.56 39.12 -7.36
C VAL A 331 -6.26 39.70 -8.60
N ASP A 332 -6.17 39.04 -9.76
CA ASP A 332 -6.79 39.49 -11.02
C ASP A 332 -8.32 39.59 -10.88
N LYS A 333 -8.95 38.64 -10.17
CA LYS A 333 -10.38 38.66 -9.83
C LYS A 333 -10.80 39.87 -8.98
N GLN A 334 -9.87 40.44 -8.22
CA GLN A 334 -10.08 41.65 -7.42
C GLN A 334 -9.79 42.94 -8.19
N GLN A 335 -8.97 42.88 -9.25
CA GLN A 335 -8.56 44.05 -10.05
C GLN A 335 -9.55 44.38 -11.19
N GLY A 336 -10.25 43.40 -11.76
CA GLY A 336 -11.16 43.56 -12.91
C GLY A 336 -12.46 44.35 -12.68
N GLY A 337 -12.55 45.21 -11.66
CA GLY A 337 -13.74 46.03 -11.41
C GLY A 337 -13.92 46.60 -9.99
N GLY A 338 -12.90 46.54 -9.12
CA GLY A 338 -13.02 47.03 -7.73
C GLY A 338 -13.82 46.10 -6.80
N THR A 339 -14.07 44.86 -7.22
CA THR A 339 -14.87 43.90 -6.48
C THR A 339 -14.10 43.39 -5.26
N ARG A 340 -14.39 43.98 -4.10
CA ARG A 340 -14.00 43.44 -2.80
C ARG A 340 -14.65 42.08 -2.62
N ILE A 341 -13.88 41.09 -2.16
CA ILE A 341 -14.36 39.73 -1.96
C ILE A 341 -15.19 39.69 -0.69
N LYS A 342 -16.39 39.13 -0.80
CA LYS A 342 -17.25 38.80 0.32
C LYS A 342 -16.96 37.39 0.81
N ILE A 343 -16.56 37.24 2.07
CA ILE A 343 -16.18 35.95 2.67
C ILE A 343 -17.05 35.70 3.91
N PRO A 344 -17.81 34.59 3.96
CA PRO A 344 -18.47 34.16 5.19
C PRO A 344 -17.45 33.56 6.15
N VAL A 345 -17.43 34.04 7.39
CA VAL A 345 -16.42 33.68 8.39
C VAL A 345 -17.03 33.42 9.76
N LYS A 346 -16.32 32.63 10.57
CA LYS A 346 -16.55 32.51 12.01
C LYS A 346 -15.55 33.37 12.76
N VAL A 347 -16.01 34.28 13.61
CA VAL A 347 -15.13 35.16 14.40
C VAL A 347 -14.40 34.35 15.47
N ILE A 348 -13.07 34.43 15.49
CA ILE A 348 -12.22 33.83 16.51
C ILE A 348 -11.89 34.86 17.59
N THR A 349 -11.40 36.03 17.18
CA THR A 349 -11.21 37.22 18.03
C THR A 349 -11.48 38.49 17.24
N ALA A 350 -11.90 39.56 17.93
CA ALA A 350 -12.14 40.86 17.32
C ALA A 350 -11.63 41.98 18.23
N THR A 351 -10.93 42.94 17.64
CA THR A 351 -10.56 44.24 18.20
C THR A 351 -11.16 45.33 17.30
N PRO A 352 -11.07 46.63 17.66
CA PRO A 352 -11.56 47.69 16.78
C PRO A 352 -10.93 47.62 15.38
N ASP A 353 -9.65 47.33 15.27
CA ASP A 353 -8.93 47.42 14.00
C ASP A 353 -8.70 46.06 13.31
N VAL A 354 -8.90 44.94 14.02
CA VAL A 354 -8.57 43.60 13.51
C VAL A 354 -9.65 42.58 13.85
N ILE A 355 -9.98 41.71 12.90
CA ILE A 355 -10.69 40.45 13.15
C ILE A 355 -9.78 39.28 12.77
N GLU A 356 -9.62 38.33 13.69
CA GLU A 356 -9.11 36.99 13.38
C GLU A 356 -10.30 36.06 13.18
N ALA A 357 -10.29 35.34 12.06
CA ALA A 357 -11.46 34.62 11.57
C ALA A 357 -11.10 33.24 10.99
N ALA A 358 -12.10 32.36 10.97
CA ALA A 358 -12.01 31.04 10.35
C ALA A 358 -12.94 30.94 9.12
N ILE A 359 -12.35 30.60 7.97
CA ILE A 359 -13.02 30.38 6.70
C ILE A 359 -13.20 28.88 6.43
N THR A 360 -12.14 28.09 6.54
CA THR A 360 -12.18 26.65 6.24
C THR A 360 -12.94 25.87 7.31
N ASP A 361 -13.57 24.76 6.94
CA ASP A 361 -14.33 23.95 7.90
C ASP A 361 -13.43 23.36 8.99
N GLU A 362 -12.19 23.01 8.64
CA GLU A 362 -11.12 22.61 9.57
C GLU A 362 -10.86 23.70 10.62
N ALA A 363 -10.59 24.93 10.19
CA ALA A 363 -10.33 26.06 11.07
C ALA A 363 -11.55 26.41 11.93
N ARG A 364 -12.76 26.34 11.37
CA ARG A 364 -14.02 26.60 12.07
C ARG A 364 -14.31 25.57 13.16
N ALA A 365 -14.01 24.29 12.91
CA ALA A 365 -14.15 23.22 13.89
C ALA A 365 -13.08 23.33 14.99
N GLY A 366 -11.84 23.67 14.61
CA GLY A 366 -10.72 23.83 15.54
C GLY A 366 -10.71 25.14 16.34
N ASN A 367 -11.57 26.12 16.01
CA ASN A 367 -11.49 27.50 16.53
C ASN A 367 -10.11 28.16 16.30
N VAL A 368 -9.50 27.88 15.15
CA VAL A 368 -8.20 28.44 14.73
C VAL A 368 -8.45 29.49 13.65
N ALA A 369 -7.71 30.58 13.67
CA ALA A 369 -7.81 31.59 12.62
C ALA A 369 -6.98 31.19 11.39
N ASP A 370 -7.60 31.24 10.22
CA ASP A 370 -6.96 31.08 8.89
C ASP A 370 -7.16 32.33 8.02
N LEU A 371 -7.71 33.40 8.59
CA LEU A 371 -7.88 34.72 7.99
C LEU A 371 -7.64 35.83 9.03
N HIS A 372 -6.67 36.67 8.75
CA HIS A 372 -6.41 37.93 9.44
C HIS A 372 -7.02 39.08 8.65
N ILE A 373 -7.83 39.93 9.29
CA ILE A 373 -8.58 40.99 8.64
C ILE A 373 -8.21 42.33 9.28
N ALA A 374 -7.50 43.18 8.55
CA ALA A 374 -7.30 44.58 8.90
C ALA A 374 -8.51 45.40 8.44
N MET A 375 -9.22 45.99 9.40
CA MET A 375 -10.46 46.73 9.17
C MET A 375 -10.19 48.07 8.49
N ALA A 376 -11.08 48.50 7.60
CA ALA A 376 -10.99 49.81 6.94
C ALA A 376 -11.28 50.97 7.91
N ARG A 377 -12.08 50.71 8.95
CA ARG A 377 -12.44 51.64 10.02
C ARG A 377 -12.56 50.87 11.34
N PRO A 378 -12.27 51.51 12.49
CA PRO A 378 -12.48 50.90 13.79
C PRO A 378 -13.92 50.40 13.97
N LEU A 379 -14.07 49.16 14.40
CA LEU A 379 -15.35 48.52 14.68
C LEU A 379 -15.95 48.98 16.01
N ALA A 380 -17.20 49.41 15.96
CA ALA A 380 -18.03 49.64 17.14
C ALA A 380 -19.51 49.41 16.80
N PRO A 381 -20.22 48.50 17.48
CA PRO A 381 -19.72 47.49 18.43
C PRO A 381 -18.88 46.37 17.76
N LEU A 382 -18.12 45.63 18.57
CA LEU A 382 -17.34 44.47 18.10
C LEU A 382 -18.25 43.25 17.86
N PRO A 383 -18.03 42.46 16.80
CA PRO A 383 -18.76 41.21 16.60
C PRO A 383 -18.37 40.20 17.68
N ALA A 384 -19.37 39.44 18.17
CA ALA A 384 -19.16 38.46 19.23
C ALA A 384 -18.27 37.30 18.77
N ARG A 385 -17.44 36.77 19.68
CA ARG A 385 -16.66 35.55 19.43
C ARG A 385 -17.59 34.39 19.04
N GLY A 386 -17.20 33.63 18.03
CA GLY A 386 -17.97 32.50 17.49
C GLY A 386 -19.13 32.88 16.56
N SER A 387 -19.45 34.18 16.42
CA SER A 387 -20.49 34.62 15.49
C SER A 387 -20.11 34.32 14.04
N LYS A 388 -21.13 34.02 13.24
CA LYS A 388 -20.99 33.83 11.78
C LYS A 388 -21.36 35.14 11.11
N ILE A 389 -20.39 35.77 10.48
CA ILE A 389 -20.53 37.06 9.80
C ILE A 389 -20.01 36.95 8.37
N ALA A 390 -20.37 37.90 7.51
CA ALA A 390 -19.74 38.09 6.22
C ALA A 390 -18.89 39.36 6.24
N ILE A 391 -17.64 39.25 5.77
CA ILE A 391 -16.71 40.37 5.64
C ILE A 391 -16.47 40.62 4.16
N VAL A 392 -16.40 41.89 3.78
CA VAL A 392 -16.06 42.35 2.45
C VAL A 392 -14.69 43.04 2.51
N GLY A 393 -13.72 42.63 1.70
CA GLY A 393 -12.37 43.21 1.72
C GLY A 393 -11.50 42.79 0.54
N THR A 394 -10.21 43.12 0.61
CA THR A 394 -9.22 42.70 -0.41
C THR A 394 -8.23 41.74 0.22
N LEU A 395 -8.13 40.52 -0.30
CA LEU A 395 -7.04 39.61 0.03
C LEU A 395 -5.75 40.18 -0.52
N SER A 396 -4.83 40.58 0.38
CA SER A 396 -3.60 41.30 0.07
C SER A 396 -2.36 40.43 0.13
N ASP A 397 -2.36 39.39 0.97
CA ASP A 397 -1.25 38.45 1.10
C ASP A 397 -1.70 37.12 1.73
N TYR A 398 -0.79 36.16 1.88
CA TYR A 398 -0.98 34.94 2.65
C TYR A 398 0.32 34.40 3.23
N LYS A 399 0.22 33.66 4.33
CA LYS A 399 1.30 32.86 4.92
C LYS A 399 1.01 31.37 4.71
N PRO A 400 1.94 30.57 4.16
CA PRO A 400 1.71 29.14 3.99
C PRO A 400 1.65 28.34 5.30
N GLN A 401 2.49 28.66 6.29
CA GLN A 401 2.56 27.95 7.57
C GLN A 401 2.83 28.86 8.80
N PRO A 402 2.01 28.81 9.87
CA PRO A 402 0.64 28.30 9.84
C PRO A 402 -0.15 29.03 8.74
N PHE A 403 -1.08 28.31 8.10
CA PHE A 403 -1.81 28.86 6.98
C PHE A 403 -2.67 30.05 7.42
N MET A 404 -2.51 31.20 6.76
CA MET A 404 -3.27 32.41 7.07
C MET A 404 -3.41 33.32 5.87
N PHE A 405 -4.64 33.65 5.49
CA PHE A 405 -4.93 34.72 4.55
C PHE A 405 -4.81 36.08 5.23
N MET A 406 -4.33 37.09 4.51
CA MET A 406 -4.29 38.48 4.95
C MET A 406 -5.28 39.29 4.12
N MET A 407 -6.25 39.91 4.78
CA MET A 407 -7.22 40.81 4.18
C MET A 407 -7.01 42.23 4.68
N THR A 408 -7.06 43.18 3.75
CA THR A 408 -7.04 44.62 4.05
C THR A 408 -8.33 45.28 3.61
N ARG A 409 -8.59 46.47 4.18
CA ARG A 409 -9.83 47.22 3.95
C ARG A 409 -11.06 46.34 4.23
N GLY A 410 -11.03 45.58 5.31
CA GLY A 410 -12.18 44.78 5.75
C GLY A 410 -13.33 45.68 6.19
N GLU A 411 -14.55 45.35 5.80
CA GLU A 411 -15.79 45.91 6.35
C GLU A 411 -16.78 44.77 6.55
N LEU A 412 -17.67 44.92 7.53
CA LEU A 412 -18.80 44.02 7.67
C LEU A 412 -19.74 44.17 6.46
N ALA A 413 -20.18 43.05 5.89
CA ALA A 413 -21.21 43.08 4.87
C ALA A 413 -22.51 43.68 5.45
N PRO A 414 -23.40 44.29 4.64
CA PRO A 414 -24.60 44.98 5.14
C PRO A 414 -25.50 44.12 6.04
N GLU A 415 -25.60 42.82 5.78
CA GLU A 415 -26.36 41.88 6.60
C GLU A 415 -25.67 41.49 7.92
N SER A 416 -24.36 41.72 8.00
CA SER A 416 -23.53 41.45 9.19
C SER A 416 -23.20 42.71 9.98
N LEU A 417 -23.59 43.90 9.48
CA LEU A 417 -23.49 45.12 10.25
C LEU A 417 -24.38 45.03 11.48
N PRO A 418 -23.89 45.48 12.65
CA PRO A 418 -24.77 45.70 13.79
C PRO A 418 -25.85 46.69 13.38
N VAL A 419 -27.10 46.37 13.69
CA VAL A 419 -28.22 47.28 13.45
C VAL A 419 -27.93 48.58 14.20
N ALA A 420 -27.73 49.68 13.48
CA ALA A 420 -27.36 50.95 14.10
C ALA A 420 -28.39 51.31 15.17
N GLY A 421 -27.97 51.32 16.43
CA GLY A 421 -28.79 51.77 17.55
C GLY A 421 -28.93 53.29 17.52
N GLY A 422 -30.08 53.81 17.96
CA GLY A 422 -30.31 55.23 17.98
C GLY A 422 -31.72 55.59 18.46
N PRO A 423 -31.98 56.90 18.65
CA PRO A 423 -33.33 57.39 18.89
C PRO A 423 -34.22 57.03 17.70
N CYS A 424 -35.45 56.64 18.00
CA CYS A 424 -36.44 56.40 16.96
C CYS A 424 -36.89 57.75 16.37
N ALA A 425 -36.69 57.92 15.07
CA ALA A 425 -37.08 59.14 14.37
C ALA A 425 -38.60 59.24 14.23
N ASP A 426 -39.12 60.47 14.28
CA ASP A 426 -40.50 60.80 13.96
C ASP A 426 -40.59 61.40 12.53
N PRO A 427 -41.64 61.08 11.75
CA PRO A 427 -42.77 60.23 12.10
C PRO A 427 -42.43 58.73 12.12
N ARG A 428 -43.12 57.97 12.99
CA ARG A 428 -42.86 56.53 13.18
C ARG A 428 -43.16 55.71 11.92
N PRO A 429 -42.32 54.71 11.59
CA PRO A 429 -42.54 53.86 10.43
C PRO A 429 -43.84 53.07 10.56
N GLN A 430 -44.70 53.21 9.54
CA GLN A 430 -45.98 52.48 9.44
C GLN A 430 -45.83 51.10 8.80
N MET A 431 -44.72 50.88 8.09
CA MET A 431 -44.41 49.62 7.41
C MET A 431 -42.96 49.22 7.70
N CYS A 432 -42.76 47.95 8.05
CA CYS A 432 -41.46 47.38 8.33
C CYS A 432 -41.23 46.12 7.51
N THR A 433 -39.98 45.89 7.10
CA THR A 433 -39.58 44.66 6.42
C THR A 433 -39.66 43.47 7.39
N ARG A 434 -39.93 42.27 6.85
CA ARG A 434 -39.92 41.00 7.62
C ARG A 434 -38.51 40.46 7.90
N ASP A 435 -37.52 41.33 7.87
CA ASP A 435 -36.12 40.98 8.14
C ASP A 435 -35.91 40.77 9.64
N TYR A 436 -35.39 39.61 10.06
CA TYR A 436 -35.19 39.30 11.47
C TYR A 436 -33.73 39.60 11.88
N ARG A 437 -33.53 40.80 12.43
CA ARG A 437 -32.27 41.27 13.02
C ARG A 437 -32.58 41.90 14.38
N PRO A 438 -32.61 41.12 15.47
CA PRO A 438 -33.23 41.53 16.72
C PRO A 438 -32.68 42.86 17.25
N ALA A 439 -33.57 43.68 17.77
CA ALA A 439 -33.25 44.98 18.35
C ALA A 439 -33.86 45.13 19.74
N CYS A 440 -33.12 45.71 20.67
CA CYS A 440 -33.57 45.99 22.01
C CYS A 440 -34.14 47.41 22.04
N GLY A 441 -35.46 47.52 22.18
CA GLY A 441 -36.15 48.80 22.35
C GLY A 441 -36.16 49.21 23.81
N LEU A 442 -35.70 50.43 24.11
CA LEU A 442 -35.88 51.10 25.39
C LEU A 442 -37.21 51.87 25.34
N HIS A 443 -38.12 51.52 26.23
CA HIS A 443 -39.41 52.19 26.37
C HIS A 443 -39.28 53.47 27.23
N ARG A 444 -40.26 54.38 27.09
CA ARG A 444 -40.36 55.61 27.89
C ARG A 444 -40.40 55.36 29.40
N ASP A 445 -40.91 54.22 29.83
CA ASP A 445 -40.97 53.78 31.23
C ASP A 445 -39.66 53.16 31.74
N GLY A 446 -38.61 53.13 30.90
CA GLY A 446 -37.31 52.56 31.21
C GLY A 446 -37.22 51.05 30.99
N THR A 447 -38.32 50.37 30.64
CA THR A 447 -38.31 48.93 30.35
C THR A 447 -37.67 48.65 28.99
N ARG A 448 -37.18 47.41 28.82
CA ARG A 448 -36.49 46.96 27.62
C ARG A 448 -37.21 45.76 27.03
N LYS A 449 -37.44 45.79 25.71
CA LYS A 449 -38.09 44.68 25.00
C LYS A 449 -37.36 44.34 23.72
N THR A 450 -37.21 43.04 23.45
CA THR A 450 -36.65 42.54 22.20
C THR A 450 -37.71 42.57 21.09
N TYR A 451 -37.36 43.18 19.97
CA TYR A 451 -38.15 43.25 18.74
C TYR A 451 -37.45 42.48 17.62
N GLY A 452 -38.21 42.08 16.59
CA GLY A 452 -37.67 41.33 15.45
C GLY A 452 -36.65 42.12 14.62
N ASN A 453 -36.80 43.44 14.54
CA ASN A 453 -35.83 44.38 13.98
C ASN A 453 -36.00 45.81 14.49
N ALA A 454 -35.03 46.69 14.22
CA ALA A 454 -35.08 48.10 14.64
C ALA A 454 -36.29 48.87 14.11
N CYS A 455 -36.78 48.56 12.89
CA CYS A 455 -38.00 49.18 12.37
C CYS A 455 -39.21 48.80 13.22
N SER A 456 -39.37 47.52 13.55
CA SER A 456 -40.45 47.02 14.40
C SER A 456 -40.34 47.50 15.86
N ALA A 457 -39.13 47.82 16.32
CA ALA A 457 -38.94 48.51 17.59
C ALA A 457 -39.44 49.97 17.48
N CYS A 458 -39.01 50.70 16.46
CA CYS A 458 -39.37 52.11 16.29
C CYS A 458 -40.79 52.37 15.79
N SER A 459 -41.51 51.37 15.26
CA SER A 459 -42.94 51.48 14.96
C SER A 459 -43.80 51.50 16.23
N ASN A 460 -43.26 51.03 17.36
CA ASN A 460 -43.91 51.17 18.65
C ASN A 460 -43.70 52.61 19.19
N PRO A 461 -44.77 53.37 19.48
CA PRO A 461 -44.68 54.77 19.92
C PRO A 461 -44.01 54.93 21.30
N ASP A 462 -44.00 53.87 22.11
CA ASP A 462 -43.42 53.88 23.44
C ASP A 462 -41.90 53.66 23.43
N VAL A 463 -41.32 53.23 22.31
CA VAL A 463 -39.86 53.04 22.19
C VAL A 463 -39.19 54.37 21.87
N VAL A 464 -38.30 54.82 22.76
CA VAL A 464 -37.52 56.06 22.62
C VAL A 464 -36.21 55.85 21.88
N THR A 465 -35.51 54.78 22.18
CA THR A 465 -34.26 54.40 21.52
C THR A 465 -34.26 52.91 21.28
N GLN A 466 -33.58 52.46 20.24
CA GLN A 466 -33.29 51.05 20.04
C GLN A 466 -31.80 50.80 19.93
N SER A 467 -31.34 49.60 20.26
CA SER A 467 -29.98 49.14 20.03
C SER A 467 -29.98 47.78 19.34
N ALA A 468 -28.91 47.46 18.61
CA ALA A 468 -28.71 46.11 18.07
C ALA A 468 -28.77 45.03 19.16
N GLY A 469 -29.31 43.87 18.81
CA GLY A 469 -29.35 42.67 19.65
C GLY A 469 -30.63 42.50 20.45
N ALA A 470 -30.79 41.34 21.08
CA ALA A 470 -31.83 41.15 22.09
C ALA A 470 -31.53 41.95 23.35
N CYS A 471 -32.56 42.32 24.12
CA CYS A 471 -32.35 42.93 25.42
C CYS A 471 -31.66 41.97 26.40
N PRO A 472 -30.75 42.47 27.25
CA PRO A 472 -30.08 41.67 28.27
C PRO A 472 -31.05 41.15 29.33
#